data_AF-A0A956U6M3-F1
#
_entry.id   AF-A0A956U6M3-F1
#
_cell.length_a   1.000
_cell.length_b   1.000
_cell.length_c   1.000
_cell.angle_alpha   90.00
_cell.angle_beta   90.00
_cell.angle_gamma   90.00
#
_symmetry.space_group_name_H-M   'P 1'
#
loop_
_entity.id
_entity.type
_entity.pdbx_description
1 polymer ?
#
loop_
_entity_poly.entity_id
_entity_poly.type
_entity_poly.pdbx_seq_one_letter_code
_entity_poly.pdbx_strand_id
1 'polypeptide(L)'
;MTQSTLTRSTEANSATEINRKTPDSIRQPVWHVAVLGFFSFGLYLIYWFHKTWSTLKAHALTLEKKGLTQSGDNEFPVQTYARSRPWLKTLTFFVPLLCSPLGFTPIAPVVALALKFVYPVVMLFLFANLFKDIASMIPDRGADSSWAKTNSIQAGFVLGMAIPFCLVLAGANGMAYLLYLLVVIPVSVAQGWLNQYWEHWETKELGEVKALRTAFTPLETILIIVGALGLGMVMFTPN
;
A
#
# COMPACT_ATOMS: atom_id res chain seq x y z
N MET A 1 50.31 -39.63 4.64
CA MET A 1 49.20 -39.31 5.57
C MET A 1 49.19 -37.80 5.84
N THR A 2 48.61 -36.96 4.96
CA THR A 2 48.42 -35.50 5.20
C THR A 2 47.60 -34.85 4.07
N GLN A 3 46.43 -35.39 3.71
CA GLN A 3 45.54 -34.76 2.70
C GLN A 3 44.07 -34.63 3.14
N SER A 4 43.71 -35.02 4.37
CA SER A 4 42.30 -35.10 4.79
C SER A 4 41.74 -33.83 5.47
N THR A 5 42.55 -32.79 5.69
CA THR A 5 42.15 -31.67 6.56
C THR A 5 41.81 -30.38 5.82
N LEU A 6 42.08 -30.29 4.50
CA LEU A 6 41.90 -29.03 3.74
C LEU A 6 40.51 -28.88 3.11
N THR A 7 39.74 -29.96 2.94
CA THR A 7 38.40 -29.91 2.33
C THR A 7 37.30 -29.48 3.30
N ARG A 8 37.52 -29.59 4.61
CA ARG A 8 36.49 -29.30 5.63
C ARG A 8 36.34 -27.80 5.97
N SER A 9 37.36 -26.98 5.71
CA SER A 9 37.29 -25.53 5.96
C SER A 9 36.64 -24.74 4.81
N THR A 10 36.64 -25.28 3.59
CA THR A 10 35.97 -24.65 2.44
C THR A 10 34.44 -24.83 2.49
N GLU A 11 33.95 -25.98 2.96
CA GLU A 11 32.51 -26.20 3.16
C GLU A 11 31.95 -25.36 4.32
N ALA A 12 32.71 -25.20 5.41
CA ALA A 12 32.28 -24.40 6.56
C ALA A 12 32.13 -22.91 6.20
N ASN A 13 32.97 -22.38 5.29
CA ASN A 13 32.86 -20.99 4.82
C ASN A 13 31.75 -20.81 3.77
N SER A 14 31.41 -21.84 3.00
CA SER A 14 30.28 -21.81 2.06
C SER A 14 28.93 -21.83 2.77
N ALA A 15 28.81 -22.53 3.91
CA ALA A 15 27.58 -22.57 4.70
C ALA A 15 27.25 -21.24 5.40
N THR A 16 28.26 -20.44 5.78
CA THR A 16 28.05 -19.11 6.39
C THR A 16 27.76 -18.01 5.38
N GLU A 17 28.19 -18.15 4.12
CA GLU A 17 27.93 -17.16 3.06
C GLU A 17 26.54 -17.34 2.38
N ILE A 18 25.89 -18.50 2.57
CA ILE A 18 24.48 -18.75 2.22
C ILE A 18 23.52 -18.18 3.28
N ASN A 19 24.00 -17.33 4.19
CA ASN A 19 23.17 -16.37 4.91
C ASN A 19 23.06 -15.03 4.16
N ARG A 20 23.20 -15.06 2.82
CA ARG A 20 22.63 -14.01 1.96
C ARG A 20 21.13 -14.02 2.21
N LYS A 21 20.66 -13.08 3.04
CA LYS A 21 19.24 -12.70 3.15
C LYS A 21 18.63 -12.74 1.76
N THR A 22 17.94 -13.82 1.43
CA THR A 22 17.11 -13.86 0.23
C THR A 22 16.17 -12.67 0.36
N PRO A 23 16.20 -11.72 -0.60
CA PRO A 23 15.44 -10.50 -0.46
C PRO A 23 13.97 -10.87 -0.30
N ASP A 24 13.38 -10.52 0.85
CA ASP A 24 12.00 -10.81 1.21
C ASP A 24 11.04 -10.49 0.05
N SER A 25 9.97 -11.28 -0.08
CA SER A 25 8.94 -11.00 -1.09
C SER A 25 8.38 -9.60 -0.89
N ILE A 26 8.13 -8.90 -2.00
CA ILE A 26 7.49 -7.58 -1.99
C ILE A 26 6.02 -7.71 -1.56
N ARG A 27 5.44 -8.91 -1.69
CA ARG A 27 4.05 -9.21 -1.36
C ARG A 27 3.79 -9.06 0.13
N GLN A 28 2.61 -8.54 0.43
CA GLN A 28 2.13 -8.39 1.80
C GLN A 28 0.72 -9.00 1.92
N PRO A 29 0.47 -9.90 2.87
CA PRO A 29 -0.85 -10.47 3.08
C PRO A 29 -1.94 -9.40 3.20
N VAL A 30 -3.08 -9.61 2.53
CA VAL A 30 -4.20 -8.65 2.55
C VAL A 30 -4.70 -8.40 3.97
N TRP A 31 -4.76 -9.45 4.79
CA TRP A 31 -5.18 -9.35 6.19
C TRP A 31 -4.23 -8.49 7.02
N HIS A 32 -2.92 -8.44 6.71
CA HIS A 32 -2.00 -7.53 7.40
C HIS A 32 -2.42 -6.07 7.20
N VAL A 33 -2.77 -5.68 5.98
CA VAL A 33 -3.20 -4.32 5.67
C VAL A 33 -4.51 -3.98 6.36
N ALA A 34 -5.46 -4.93 6.39
CA ALA A 34 -6.73 -4.76 7.09
C ALA A 34 -6.53 -4.58 8.60
N VAL A 35 -5.78 -5.47 9.26
CA VAL A 35 -5.50 -5.43 10.71
C VAL A 35 -4.73 -4.15 11.05
N LEU A 36 -3.66 -3.83 10.32
CA LEU A 36 -2.88 -2.62 10.58
C LEU A 36 -3.69 -1.37 10.31
N GLY A 37 -4.46 -1.32 9.23
CA GLY A 37 -5.33 -0.18 8.93
C GLY A 37 -6.36 0.04 10.03
N PHE A 38 -7.02 -1.02 10.49
CA PHE A 38 -8.07 -0.94 11.51
C PHE A 38 -7.49 -0.53 12.88
N PHE A 39 -6.50 -1.27 13.36
CA PHE A 39 -5.92 -1.03 14.69
C PHE A 39 -5.01 0.18 14.75
N SER A 40 -4.62 0.79 13.63
CA SER A 40 -3.90 2.08 13.63
C SER A 40 -4.80 3.29 13.39
N PHE A 41 -6.13 3.12 13.44
CA PHE A 41 -7.08 4.18 13.14
C PHE A 41 -6.87 4.81 11.75
N GLY A 42 -6.44 4.01 10.77
CA GLY A 42 -6.15 4.45 9.41
C GLY A 42 -4.77 5.08 9.20
N LEU A 43 -3.98 5.33 10.25
CA LEU A 43 -2.63 5.91 10.12
C LEU A 43 -1.70 5.03 9.26
N TYR A 44 -1.83 3.70 9.38
CA TYR A 44 -1.08 2.76 8.57
C TYR A 44 -1.36 2.92 7.06
N LEU A 45 -2.58 3.32 6.67
CA LEU A 45 -2.94 3.46 5.26
C LEU A 45 -2.12 4.56 4.57
N ILE A 46 -1.68 5.56 5.35
CA ILE A 46 -0.80 6.62 4.85
C ILE A 46 0.58 6.06 4.53
N TYR A 47 1.13 5.29 5.47
CA TYR A 47 2.38 4.57 5.25
C TYR A 47 2.27 3.60 4.07
N TRP A 48 1.16 2.85 3.98
CA TRP A 48 0.88 1.92 2.90
C TRP A 48 0.86 2.63 1.53
N PHE A 49 0.20 3.79 1.44
CA PHE A 49 0.14 4.58 0.21
C PHE A 49 1.54 5.03 -0.23
N HIS A 50 2.32 5.59 0.71
CA HIS A 50 3.69 6.02 0.45
C HIS A 50 4.59 4.84 0.02
N LYS A 51 4.53 3.73 0.76
CA LYS A 51 5.28 2.50 0.48
C LYS A 51 4.96 1.98 -0.91
N THR A 52 3.67 1.79 -1.22
CA THR A 52 3.19 1.29 -2.51
C THR A 52 3.69 2.16 -3.65
N TRP A 53 3.53 3.47 -3.56
CA TRP A 53 3.96 4.40 -4.58
C TRP A 53 5.49 4.38 -4.78
N SER A 54 6.26 4.32 -3.69
CA SER A 54 7.72 4.22 -3.72
C SER A 54 8.17 2.92 -4.37
N THR A 55 7.56 1.79 -4.02
CA THR A 55 7.86 0.47 -4.59
C THR A 55 7.54 0.43 -6.09
N LEU A 56 6.38 0.94 -6.51
CA LEU A 56 6.01 1.03 -7.93
C LEU A 56 6.98 1.91 -8.71
N LYS A 57 7.42 3.04 -8.14
CA LYS A 57 8.45 3.89 -8.75
C LYS A 57 9.80 3.18 -8.88
N ALA A 58 10.28 2.54 -7.82
CA ALA A 58 11.54 1.81 -7.85
C ALA A 58 11.50 0.71 -8.92
N HIS A 59 10.38 0.00 -8.99
CA HIS A 59 10.14 -1.03 -9.98
C HIS A 59 10.09 -0.47 -11.41
N ALA A 60 9.39 0.64 -11.64
CA ALA A 60 9.35 1.33 -12.93
C ALA A 60 10.76 1.69 -13.42
N LEU A 61 11.62 2.22 -12.54
CA LEU A 61 13.01 2.55 -12.88
C LEU A 61 13.84 1.29 -13.18
N THR A 62 13.58 0.17 -12.53
CA THR A 62 14.22 -1.11 -12.84
C THR A 62 13.82 -1.61 -14.23
N LEU A 63 12.54 -1.52 -14.59
CA LEU A 63 12.05 -1.90 -15.93
C LEU A 63 12.65 -0.99 -17.01
N GLU A 64 12.73 0.32 -16.75
CA GLU A 64 13.36 1.30 -17.64
C GLU A 64 14.82 0.97 -17.92
N LYS A 65 15.61 0.69 -16.87
CA LYS A 65 17.02 0.31 -17.01
C LYS A 65 17.23 -0.99 -17.80
N LYS A 66 16.29 -1.93 -17.71
CA LYS A 66 16.34 -3.20 -18.45
C LYS A 66 15.86 -3.06 -19.89
N GLY A 67 15.37 -1.89 -20.31
CA GLY A 67 14.77 -1.70 -21.63
C GLY A 67 13.43 -2.43 -21.81
N LEU A 68 12.78 -2.84 -20.72
CA LEU A 68 11.51 -3.59 -20.73
C LEU A 68 10.29 -2.67 -20.76
N THR A 69 10.42 -1.47 -21.31
CA THR A 69 9.40 -0.41 -21.20
C THR A 69 8.27 -0.54 -22.21
N GLN A 70 8.36 -1.44 -23.21
CA GLN A 70 7.56 -1.28 -24.42
C GLN A 70 7.09 -2.54 -25.16
N SER A 71 7.02 -3.72 -24.54
CA SER A 71 6.56 -4.92 -25.28
C SER A 71 5.16 -5.38 -24.86
N GLY A 72 4.14 -4.85 -25.54
CA GLY A 72 2.83 -5.48 -25.75
C GLY A 72 1.75 -5.24 -24.69
N ASP A 73 0.62 -4.67 -25.13
CA ASP A 73 -0.78 -4.63 -24.63
C ASP A 73 -1.11 -4.48 -23.12
N ASN A 74 -0.13 -4.56 -22.24
CA ASN A 74 -0.24 -4.46 -20.80
C ASN A 74 0.75 -3.40 -20.32
N GLU A 75 0.51 -2.15 -20.71
CA GLU A 75 1.30 -0.99 -20.27
C GLU A 75 1.13 -0.79 -18.76
N PHE A 76 2.01 -1.41 -17.98
CA PHE A 76 2.36 -0.83 -16.69
C PHE A 76 2.70 0.64 -16.94
N PRO A 77 2.13 1.61 -16.19
CA PRO A 77 2.36 3.03 -16.44
C PRO A 77 3.75 3.46 -15.93
N VAL A 78 4.81 2.86 -16.51
CA VAL A 78 6.22 2.99 -16.13
C VAL A 78 6.61 4.46 -16.11
N GLN A 79 6.27 5.18 -17.17
CA GLN A 79 6.61 6.59 -17.32
C GLN A 79 5.97 7.47 -16.24
N THR A 80 4.72 7.18 -15.87
CA THR A 80 3.99 7.92 -14.84
C THR A 80 4.69 7.79 -13.49
N TYR A 81 5.08 6.57 -13.10
CA TYR A 81 5.73 6.33 -11.82
C TYR A 81 7.19 6.74 -11.78
N ALA A 82 7.96 6.55 -12.86
CA ALA A 82 9.35 6.97 -12.96
C ALA A 82 9.53 8.47 -12.69
N ARG A 83 8.62 9.30 -13.25
CA ARG A 83 8.64 10.76 -13.06
C ARG A 83 7.97 11.24 -11.77
N SER A 84 7.14 10.42 -11.15
CA SER A 84 6.40 10.81 -9.95
C SER A 84 7.31 11.10 -8.75
N ARG A 85 6.87 12.01 -7.86
CA ARG A 85 7.50 12.26 -6.55
C ARG A 85 6.58 11.71 -5.45
N PRO A 86 6.86 10.51 -4.89
CA PRO A 86 5.98 9.84 -3.93
C PRO A 86 5.64 10.70 -2.71
N TRP A 87 6.64 11.44 -2.20
CA TRP A 87 6.48 12.30 -1.04
C TRP A 87 5.52 13.47 -1.31
N LEU A 88 5.46 14.03 -2.53
CA LEU A 88 4.50 15.09 -2.86
C LEU A 88 3.07 14.57 -2.83
N LYS A 89 2.84 13.38 -3.39
CA LYS A 89 1.52 12.72 -3.38
C LYS A 89 1.09 12.37 -1.96
N THR A 90 2.03 11.90 -1.15
CA THR A 90 1.83 11.59 0.26
C THR A 90 1.56 12.87 1.07
N LEU A 91 2.29 13.95 0.80
CA LEU A 91 2.05 15.24 1.44
C LEU A 91 0.65 15.76 1.11
N THR A 92 0.19 15.66 -0.14
CA THR A 92 -1.21 15.98 -0.50
C THR A 92 -2.21 15.18 0.32
N PHE A 93 -1.85 13.96 0.72
CA PHE A 93 -2.65 13.16 1.66
C PHE A 93 -2.64 13.71 3.09
N PHE A 94 -1.47 14.13 3.57
CA PHE A 94 -1.28 14.64 4.93
C PHE A 94 -1.79 16.06 5.17
N VAL A 95 -1.65 16.98 4.21
CA VAL A 95 -1.97 18.40 4.42
C VAL A 95 -3.34 18.57 5.08
N PRO A 96 -4.40 17.89 4.63
CA PRO A 96 -5.73 18.14 5.18
C PRO A 96 -5.94 17.45 6.53
N LEU A 97 -5.26 16.32 6.79
CA LEU A 97 -5.24 15.71 8.13
C LEU A 97 -4.52 16.61 9.15
N LEU A 98 -3.41 17.25 8.74
CA LEU A 98 -2.65 18.20 9.54
C LEU A 98 -3.38 19.54 9.71
N CYS A 99 -4.23 19.93 8.74
CA CYS A 99 -5.04 21.14 8.78
C CYS A 99 -6.43 20.92 9.41
N SER A 100 -6.88 19.68 9.60
CA SER A 100 -8.08 19.32 10.37
C SER A 100 -7.74 19.24 11.87
N PRO A 101 -8.74 19.31 12.77
CA PRO A 101 -8.85 20.24 13.89
C PRO A 101 -7.92 19.99 15.10
N LEU A 102 -6.71 19.47 14.91
CA LEU A 102 -5.66 19.38 15.94
C LEU A 102 -5.05 20.75 16.33
N GLY A 103 -5.77 21.86 16.12
CA GLY A 103 -5.56 23.09 16.88
C GLY A 103 -4.54 24.09 16.34
N PHE A 104 -4.00 23.92 15.12
CA PHE A 104 -3.04 24.89 14.58
C PHE A 104 -3.71 25.85 13.58
N THR A 105 -4.14 26.99 14.14
CA THR A 105 -4.54 28.28 13.53
C THR A 105 -6.02 28.49 13.19
N PRO A 106 -6.55 29.71 13.44
CA PRO A 106 -7.83 30.15 12.92
C PRO A 106 -7.70 30.41 11.43
N ILE A 107 -7.65 29.32 10.64
CA ILE A 107 -7.89 29.42 9.21
C ILE A 107 -9.25 30.09 9.05
N ALA A 108 -9.32 31.14 8.24
CA ALA A 108 -10.56 31.86 7.99
C ALA A 108 -11.68 30.86 7.65
N PRO A 109 -12.90 31.03 8.19
CA PRO A 109 -13.98 30.04 8.07
C PRO A 109 -14.29 29.67 6.60
N VAL A 110 -14.09 30.60 5.68
CA VAL A 110 -14.21 30.40 4.23
C VAL A 110 -13.17 29.39 3.70
N VAL A 111 -11.92 29.48 4.14
CA VAL A 111 -10.85 28.57 3.71
C VAL A 111 -11.06 27.18 4.31
N ALA A 112 -11.48 27.09 5.56
CA ALA A 112 -11.85 25.82 6.18
C ALA A 112 -13.02 25.14 5.45
N LEU A 113 -14.04 25.92 5.06
CA LEU A 113 -15.16 25.42 4.26
C LEU A 113 -14.71 24.95 2.87
N ALA A 114 -13.90 25.75 2.16
CA ALA A 114 -13.37 25.38 0.85
C ALA A 114 -12.54 24.08 0.92
N LEU A 115 -11.67 23.94 1.93
CA LEU A 115 -10.88 22.74 2.15
C LEU A 115 -11.75 21.50 2.37
N LYS A 116 -12.88 21.61 3.08
CA LYS A 116 -13.83 20.49 3.27
C LYS A 116 -14.41 19.96 1.96
N PHE A 117 -14.56 20.79 0.93
CA PHE A 117 -15.05 20.36 -0.39
C PHE A 117 -13.94 19.95 -1.34
N VAL A 118 -12.84 20.71 -1.37
CA VAL A 118 -11.69 20.43 -2.26
C VAL A 118 -11.01 19.14 -1.85
N TYR A 119 -10.90 18.85 -0.54
CA TYR A 119 -10.19 17.69 -0.05
C TYR A 119 -10.75 16.34 -0.54
N PRO A 120 -12.05 16.03 -0.38
CA PRO A 120 -12.62 14.79 -0.90
C PRO A 120 -12.42 14.62 -2.41
N VAL A 121 -12.46 15.71 -3.18
CA VAL A 121 -12.26 15.69 -4.64
C VAL A 121 -10.80 15.35 -4.99
N VAL A 122 -9.85 15.98 -4.31
CA VAL A 122 -8.42 15.68 -4.48
C VAL A 122 -8.13 14.23 -4.07
N MET A 123 -8.70 13.76 -2.96
CA MET A 123 -8.59 12.37 -2.51
C MET A 123 -9.14 11.39 -3.53
N LEU A 124 -10.35 11.64 -4.02
CA LEU A 124 -10.98 10.83 -5.06
C LEU A 124 -10.07 10.71 -6.27
N PHE A 125 -9.53 11.82 -6.78
CA PHE A 125 -8.64 11.80 -7.94
C PHE A 125 -7.35 11.03 -7.67
N LEU A 126 -6.75 11.19 -6.49
CA LEU A 126 -5.51 10.49 -6.12
C LEU A 126 -5.73 8.98 -6.01
N PHE A 127 -6.75 8.54 -5.28
CA PHE A 127 -7.04 7.12 -5.11
C PHE A 127 -7.61 6.48 -6.36
N ALA A 128 -8.46 7.17 -7.11
CA ALA A 128 -9.01 6.63 -8.35
C ALA A 128 -7.89 6.34 -9.36
N ASN A 129 -6.92 7.26 -9.50
CA ASN A 129 -5.76 7.02 -10.37
C ASN A 129 -4.88 5.89 -9.83
N LEU A 130 -4.55 5.88 -8.54
CA LEU A 130 -3.74 4.80 -7.96
C LEU A 130 -4.41 3.44 -8.15
N PHE A 131 -5.69 3.31 -7.81
CA PHE A 131 -6.41 2.04 -7.91
C PHE A 131 -6.67 1.63 -9.35
N LYS A 132 -6.89 2.57 -10.28
CA LYS A 132 -6.93 2.29 -11.72
C LYS A 132 -5.60 1.69 -12.18
N ASP A 133 -4.49 2.34 -11.82
CA ASP A 133 -3.16 1.88 -12.21
C ASP A 133 -2.87 0.49 -11.59
N ILE A 134 -3.23 0.24 -10.33
CA ILE A 134 -3.08 -1.08 -9.70
C ILE A 134 -3.96 -2.12 -10.40
N ALA A 135 -5.20 -1.79 -10.74
CA ALA A 135 -6.13 -2.71 -11.40
C ALA A 135 -5.65 -3.07 -12.81
N SER A 136 -5.06 -2.13 -13.55
CA SER A 136 -4.49 -2.41 -14.87
C SER A 136 -3.25 -3.30 -14.83
N MET A 137 -2.55 -3.38 -13.69
CA MET A 137 -1.39 -4.26 -13.50
C MET A 137 -1.77 -5.73 -13.25
N ILE A 138 -3.05 -6.07 -13.08
CA ILE A 138 -3.45 -7.45 -12.83
C ILE A 138 -3.01 -8.32 -14.03
N PRO A 139 -2.29 -9.44 -13.79
CA PRO A 139 -1.82 -10.28 -14.89
C PRO A 139 -2.98 -11.00 -15.59
N ASP A 140 -2.88 -11.18 -16.91
CA ASP A 140 -3.83 -12.01 -17.65
C ASP A 140 -3.60 -13.48 -17.32
N ARG A 141 -4.63 -14.14 -16.79
CA ARG A 141 -4.61 -15.59 -16.50
C ARG A 141 -5.39 -16.39 -17.56
N GLY A 142 -5.32 -15.96 -18.82
CA GLY A 142 -6.00 -16.63 -19.95
C GLY A 142 -7.30 -15.96 -20.37
N ALA A 143 -8.29 -16.76 -20.80
CA ALA A 143 -9.58 -16.29 -21.34
C ALA A 143 -10.42 -15.47 -20.34
N ASP A 144 -10.13 -15.60 -19.04
CA ASP A 144 -10.81 -14.88 -17.97
C ASP A 144 -9.92 -13.74 -17.47
N SER A 145 -9.86 -12.64 -18.21
CA SER A 145 -9.29 -11.40 -17.67
C SER A 145 -10.17 -10.94 -16.50
N SER A 146 -9.54 -10.67 -15.35
CA SER A 146 -10.26 -10.19 -14.17
C SER A 146 -11.07 -8.93 -14.54
N TRP A 147 -12.34 -8.89 -14.12
CA TRP A 147 -13.23 -7.74 -14.38
C TRP A 147 -12.56 -6.40 -14.02
N ALA A 148 -11.78 -6.39 -12.93
CA ALA A 148 -11.07 -5.21 -12.45
C ALA A 148 -10.01 -4.71 -13.45
N LYS A 149 -9.38 -5.60 -14.22
CA LYS A 149 -8.40 -5.21 -15.24
C LYS A 149 -9.09 -4.58 -16.44
N THR A 150 -10.07 -5.30 -16.99
CA THR A 150 -10.85 -4.87 -18.17
C THR A 150 -11.55 -3.55 -17.92
N ASN A 151 -12.04 -3.33 -16.69
CA ASN A 151 -12.72 -2.11 -16.27
C ASN A 151 -11.90 -1.33 -15.25
N SER A 152 -10.58 -1.23 -15.44
CA SER A 152 -9.65 -0.59 -14.48
C SER A 152 -10.05 0.83 -14.08
N ILE A 153 -10.58 1.62 -15.02
CA ILE A 153 -11.09 2.98 -14.73
C ILE A 153 -12.28 2.92 -13.76
N GLN A 154 -13.25 2.04 -14.00
CA GLN A 154 -14.43 1.90 -13.15
C GLN A 154 -14.05 1.32 -11.78
N ALA A 155 -13.21 0.29 -11.76
CA ALA A 155 -12.69 -0.31 -10.53
C ALA A 155 -11.94 0.72 -9.68
N GLY A 156 -11.06 1.50 -10.33
CA GLY A 156 -10.34 2.60 -9.71
C GLY A 156 -11.26 3.67 -9.14
N PHE A 157 -12.26 4.10 -9.91
CA PHE A 157 -13.24 5.10 -9.48
C PHE A 157 -14.11 4.61 -8.31
N VAL A 158 -14.62 3.38 -8.35
CA VAL A 158 -15.46 2.80 -7.29
C VAL A 158 -14.68 2.71 -5.98
N LEU A 159 -13.47 2.12 -6.00
CA LEU A 159 -12.63 2.06 -4.81
C LEU A 159 -12.17 3.45 -4.36
N GLY A 160 -11.87 4.33 -5.32
CA GLY A 160 -11.44 5.70 -5.08
C GLY A 160 -12.52 6.56 -4.44
N MET A 161 -13.79 6.30 -4.70
CA MET A 161 -14.95 6.95 -4.07
C MET A 161 -15.23 6.39 -2.68
N ALA A 162 -15.00 5.09 -2.46
CA ALA A 162 -15.19 4.47 -1.15
C ALA A 162 -14.33 5.13 -0.05
N ILE A 163 -13.09 5.56 -0.38
CA ILE A 163 -12.19 6.23 0.57
C ILE A 163 -12.77 7.54 1.12
N PRO A 164 -13.02 8.60 0.31
CA PRO A 164 -13.59 9.85 0.81
C PRO A 164 -14.97 9.67 1.43
N PHE A 165 -15.78 8.73 0.93
CA PHE A 165 -17.04 8.37 1.56
C PHE A 165 -16.83 7.89 3.00
N CYS A 166 -15.91 6.95 3.23
CA CYS A 166 -15.56 6.51 4.58
C CYS A 166 -15.00 7.65 5.42
N LEU A 167 -14.17 8.52 4.87
CA LEU A 167 -13.62 9.67 5.60
C LEU A 167 -14.69 10.68 6.02
N VAL A 168 -15.76 10.87 5.26
CA VAL A 168 -16.91 11.68 5.69
C VAL A 168 -17.58 11.08 6.93
N LEU A 169 -17.62 9.75 7.05
CA LEU A 169 -18.14 9.07 8.25
C LEU A 169 -17.30 9.32 9.50
N ALA A 170 -16.03 9.75 9.36
CA ALA A 170 -15.21 10.14 10.51
C ALA A 170 -15.77 11.39 11.23
N GLY A 171 -16.65 12.16 10.58
CA GLY A 171 -17.38 13.27 11.19
C GLY A 171 -18.69 12.87 11.86
N ALA A 172 -19.06 11.58 11.88
CA ALA A 172 -20.26 11.12 12.57
C ALA A 172 -20.09 11.20 14.10
N ASN A 173 -21.21 11.31 14.83
CA ASN A 173 -21.19 11.43 16.29
C ASN A 173 -21.22 10.05 16.97
N GLY A 174 -20.64 9.98 18.18
CA GLY A 174 -20.59 8.76 18.99
C GLY A 174 -19.90 7.60 18.24
N MET A 175 -20.24 6.35 18.55
CA MET A 175 -19.58 5.18 17.94
C MET A 175 -19.70 5.09 16.41
N ALA A 176 -20.64 5.82 15.79
CA ALA A 176 -20.80 5.83 14.34
C ALA A 176 -19.56 6.35 13.60
N TYR A 177 -18.72 7.17 14.26
CA TYR A 177 -17.49 7.64 13.63
C TYR A 177 -16.59 6.46 13.23
N LEU A 178 -16.56 5.37 14.02
CA LEU A 178 -15.76 4.17 13.74
C LEU A 178 -16.07 3.50 12.40
N LEU A 179 -17.21 3.81 11.77
CA LEU A 179 -17.52 3.38 10.41
C LEU A 179 -16.50 3.89 9.38
N TYR A 180 -15.75 4.97 9.67
CA TYR A 180 -14.66 5.40 8.80
C TYR A 180 -13.59 4.32 8.64
N LEU A 181 -13.43 3.42 9.61
CA LEU A 181 -12.46 2.32 9.54
C LEU A 181 -12.77 1.34 8.39
N LEU A 182 -13.98 1.38 7.80
CA LEU A 182 -14.30 0.65 6.57
C LEU A 182 -13.42 1.07 5.37
N VAL A 183 -12.70 2.20 5.47
CA VAL A 183 -11.66 2.64 4.52
C VAL A 183 -10.58 1.56 4.28
N VAL A 184 -10.39 0.62 5.21
CA VAL A 184 -9.45 -0.51 5.03
C VAL A 184 -9.87 -1.48 3.93
N ILE A 185 -11.17 -1.58 3.61
CA ILE A 185 -11.70 -2.52 2.62
C ILE A 185 -11.16 -2.21 1.22
N PRO A 186 -11.36 -1.00 0.64
CA PRO A 186 -10.85 -0.69 -0.69
C PRO A 186 -9.32 -0.81 -0.79
N VAL A 187 -8.59 -0.44 0.28
CA VAL A 187 -7.13 -0.59 0.30
C VAL A 187 -6.71 -2.07 0.32
N SER A 188 -7.43 -2.91 1.06
CA SER A 188 -7.20 -4.36 1.11
C SER A 188 -7.46 -5.03 -0.25
N VAL A 189 -8.49 -4.60 -0.96
CA VAL A 189 -8.77 -5.06 -2.34
C VAL A 189 -7.60 -4.67 -3.27
N ALA A 190 -7.15 -3.42 -3.22
CA ALA A 190 -6.01 -2.96 -4.01
C ALA A 190 -4.71 -3.71 -3.67
N GLN A 191 -4.48 -4.02 -2.38
CA GLN A 191 -3.35 -4.87 -1.98
C GLN A 191 -3.46 -6.28 -2.57
N GLY A 192 -4.67 -6.83 -2.65
CA GLY A 192 -4.93 -8.12 -3.29
C GLY A 192 -4.51 -8.13 -4.76
N TRP A 193 -4.85 -7.07 -5.51
CA TRP A 193 -4.44 -6.90 -6.90
C TRP A 193 -2.92 -6.73 -7.05
N LEU A 194 -2.30 -5.92 -6.19
CA LEU A 194 -0.84 -5.78 -6.15
C LEU A 194 -0.14 -7.12 -5.89
N ASN A 195 -0.66 -7.94 -4.97
CA ASN A 195 -0.06 -9.24 -4.68
C ASN A 195 -0.10 -10.18 -5.89
N GLN A 196 -1.18 -10.15 -6.69
CA GLN A 196 -1.26 -10.94 -7.93
C GLN A 196 -0.23 -10.47 -8.96
N TYR A 197 -0.05 -9.16 -9.09
CA TYR A 197 0.99 -8.58 -9.95
C TYR A 197 2.39 -9.01 -9.50
N TRP A 198 2.72 -8.82 -8.22
CA TRP A 198 4.04 -9.17 -7.69
C TRP A 198 4.32 -10.66 -7.75
N GLU A 199 3.33 -11.52 -7.49
CA GLU A 199 3.46 -12.96 -7.66
C GLU A 199 3.82 -13.34 -9.09
N HIS A 200 3.11 -12.76 -10.06
CA HIS A 200 3.38 -12.99 -11.48
C HIS A 200 4.79 -12.53 -11.87
N TRP A 201 5.18 -11.35 -11.42
CA TRP A 201 6.50 -10.80 -11.70
C TRP A 201 7.63 -11.60 -11.04
N GLU A 202 7.51 -11.92 -9.75
CA GLU A 202 8.49 -12.74 -9.02
C GLU A 202 8.64 -14.13 -9.66
N THR A 203 7.53 -14.75 -10.08
CA THR A 203 7.56 -16.07 -10.71
C THR A 203 8.18 -16.03 -12.11
N LYS A 204 7.79 -15.08 -12.96
CA LYS A 204 8.25 -15.03 -14.36
C LYS A 204 9.66 -14.50 -14.53
N GLU A 205 10.03 -13.45 -13.80
CA GLU A 205 11.30 -12.73 -14.04
C GLU A 205 12.43 -13.20 -13.15
N LEU A 206 12.14 -13.66 -11.93
CA LEU A 206 13.15 -14.18 -11.01
C LEU A 206 13.24 -15.71 -11.03
N GLY A 207 12.20 -16.40 -11.50
CA GLY A 207 12.14 -17.87 -11.43
C GLY A 207 12.11 -18.41 -9.99
N GLU A 208 11.87 -17.54 -9.00
CA GLU A 208 11.92 -17.85 -7.58
C GLU A 208 10.56 -17.63 -6.92
N VAL A 209 10.04 -18.67 -6.27
CA VAL A 209 8.87 -18.52 -5.38
C VAL A 209 9.35 -18.02 -4.03
N LYS A 210 9.35 -16.70 -3.85
CA LYS A 210 9.70 -16.09 -2.57
C LYS A 210 8.60 -16.30 -1.53
N ALA A 211 8.99 -16.71 -0.33
CA ALA A 211 8.07 -16.86 0.79
C ALA A 211 7.38 -15.51 1.10
N LEU A 212 6.06 -15.55 1.25
CA LEU A 212 5.27 -14.41 1.71
C LEU A 212 5.69 -14.04 3.13
N ARG A 213 5.86 -12.75 3.40
CA ARG A 213 6.11 -12.26 4.76
C ARG A 213 4.84 -12.39 5.59
N THR A 214 4.80 -13.40 6.46
CA THR A 214 3.65 -13.72 7.33
C THR A 214 3.72 -13.03 8.70
N ALA A 215 4.87 -12.46 9.09
CA ALA A 215 5.05 -11.83 10.40
C ALA A 215 5.08 -10.30 10.33
N PHE A 216 4.46 -9.66 11.34
CA PHE A 216 4.56 -8.22 11.58
C PHE A 216 5.97 -7.81 12.01
N THR A 217 6.39 -6.62 11.62
CA THR A 217 7.60 -5.98 12.15
C THR A 217 7.35 -5.53 13.59
N PRO A 218 8.39 -5.36 14.42
CA PRO A 218 8.23 -4.80 15.75
C PRO A 218 7.48 -3.46 15.77
N LEU A 219 7.71 -2.59 14.78
CA LEU A 219 7.00 -1.32 14.64
C LEU A 219 5.52 -1.50 14.32
N GLU A 220 5.17 -2.43 13.42
CA GLU A 220 3.78 -2.78 13.10
C GLU A 220 3.06 -3.35 14.33
N THR A 221 3.75 -4.18 15.13
CA THR A 221 3.20 -4.71 16.40
C THR A 221 2.95 -3.60 17.41
N ILE A 222 3.91 -2.68 17.60
CA ILE A 222 3.73 -1.51 18.48
C ILE A 222 2.53 -0.68 18.01
N LEU A 223 2.41 -0.43 16.71
CA LEU A 223 1.29 0.32 16.14
C LEU A 223 -0.06 -0.35 16.41
N ILE A 224 -0.15 -1.68 16.28
CA ILE A 224 -1.36 -2.45 16.61
C ILE A 224 -1.69 -2.32 18.10
N ILE A 225 -0.71 -2.48 18.99
CA ILE A 225 -0.93 -2.38 20.44
C ILE A 225 -1.45 -0.99 20.82
N VAL A 226 -0.78 0.07 20.35
CA VAL A 226 -1.13 1.45 20.69
C VAL A 226 -2.54 1.80 20.22
N GLY A 227 -2.91 1.47 18.98
CA GLY A 227 -4.24 1.82 18.51
C GLY A 227 -5.34 0.83 18.95
N ALA A 228 -5.03 -0.42 19.30
CA ALA A 228 -5.97 -1.28 20.02
C ALA A 228 -6.34 -0.70 21.41
N LEU A 229 -5.35 -0.17 22.14
CA LEU A 229 -5.58 0.56 23.39
C LEU A 229 -6.44 1.81 23.16
N GLY A 230 -6.13 2.59 22.11
CA GLY A 230 -6.94 3.74 21.72
C GLY A 230 -8.39 3.38 21.39
N LEU A 231 -8.61 2.27 20.69
CA LEU A 231 -9.95 1.77 20.36
C LEU A 231 -10.72 1.36 21.62
N GLY A 232 -10.05 0.72 22.58
CA GLY A 232 -10.62 0.46 23.89
C GLY A 232 -11.08 1.75 24.58
N MET A 233 -10.21 2.76 24.66
CA MET A 233 -10.57 4.04 25.30
C MET A 233 -11.80 4.69 24.66
N VAL A 234 -11.88 4.67 23.33
CA VAL A 234 -13.03 5.19 22.58
C VAL A 234 -14.31 4.46 22.94
N MET A 235 -14.29 3.12 22.94
CA MET A 235 -15.48 2.30 23.17
C MET A 235 -16.01 2.44 24.60
N PHE A 236 -15.14 2.72 25.58
CA PHE A 236 -15.49 2.83 26.99
C PHE A 236 -15.70 4.27 27.47
N THR A 237 -15.53 5.27 26.60
CA THR A 237 -15.86 6.66 26.96
C THR A 237 -17.38 6.84 26.95
N PRO A 238 -18.02 7.21 28.07
CA PRO A 238 -19.44 7.48 28.09
C PRO A 238 -19.76 8.67 27.19
N ASN A 239 -20.68 8.47 26.23
CA ASN A 239 -21.20 9.52 25.36
C ASN A 239 -22.21 10.42 26.09
#